data_AF-A0A7Y4VBB2-F1
#
_entry.id   AF-A0A7Y4VBB2-F1
#
_cell.length_a   1.000
_cell.length_b   1.000
_cell.length_c   1.000
_cell.angle_alpha   90.00
_cell.angle_beta   90.00
_cell.angle_gamma   90.00
#
_symmetry.space_group_name_H-M   'P 1'
#
loop_
_entity.id
_entity.type
_entity.pdbx_description
1 polymer ?
#
loop_
_entity_poly.entity_id
_entity_poly.type
_entity_poly.pdbx_seq_one_letter_code
_entity_poly.pdbx_strand_id
1 'polypeptide(L)'
;SVRDEESQRRDRGGDRDRVILSFDPVLSLFDNRSNVASTSTVLVVIPRMNSGVSFTDAVQSAVKELRPSAVRILSMQPDFVEEQRVCASLAASVGSIATVHPVRSLQELTAMLRDCGHLVTGRYHGALAGLALGVPMDIIPQRDGDKLSALKDLSKNSGAPELLRERVRTGEHSLQKFINMLK
;
A
#
# COMPACT_ATOMS: atom_id res chain seq x y z
N SER A 1 6.50 19.91 -5.14
CA SER A 1 6.45 18.44 -5.27
C SER A 1 4.98 18.08 -5.32
N VAL A 2 4.55 17.47 -6.42
CA VAL A 2 3.14 17.19 -6.68
C VAL A 2 3.00 15.69 -6.95
N ARG A 3 2.07 15.03 -6.26
CA ARG A 3 2.08 13.57 -6.05
C ARG A 3 1.18 12.79 -7.01
N ASP A 4 0.52 13.48 -7.94
CA ASP A 4 -0.38 12.93 -8.95
C ASP A 4 -0.62 13.92 -10.09
N GLU A 5 -0.99 13.42 -11.28
CA GLU A 5 -1.21 14.21 -12.50
C GLU A 5 -2.41 15.18 -12.38
N GLU A 6 -3.39 14.84 -11.53
CA GLU A 6 -4.56 15.66 -11.22
C GLU A 6 -4.18 16.92 -10.42
N SER A 7 -3.26 16.77 -9.47
CA SER A 7 -2.67 17.86 -8.70
C SER A 7 -1.74 18.71 -9.58
N GLN A 8 -1.06 18.11 -10.55
CA GLN A 8 -0.27 18.84 -11.55
C GLN A 8 -1.17 19.66 -12.49
N ARG A 9 -2.36 19.17 -12.84
CA ARG A 9 -3.33 19.90 -13.67
C ARG A 9 -3.93 21.13 -12.97
N ARG A 10 -4.08 21.11 -11.65
CA ARG A 10 -4.60 22.26 -10.88
C ARG A 10 -3.61 23.39 -10.69
N ASP A 11 -2.31 23.11 -10.76
CA ASP A 11 -1.23 24.09 -10.59
C ASP A 11 -0.81 24.78 -11.91
N ARG A 12 -1.70 24.79 -12.91
CA ARG A 12 -1.46 25.36 -14.26
C ARG A 12 -1.30 26.89 -14.31
N GLY A 13 -1.28 27.57 -13.16
CA GLY A 13 -0.99 29.01 -13.05
C GLY A 13 0.47 29.34 -12.68
N GLY A 14 1.28 28.34 -12.33
CA GLY A 14 2.67 28.52 -11.88
C GLY A 14 3.69 27.94 -12.86
N ASP A 15 4.83 28.62 -12.93
CA ASP A 15 5.99 28.41 -13.80
C ASP A 15 6.28 26.93 -14.14
N ARG A 16 6.32 26.62 -15.45
CA ARG A 16 6.30 25.25 -16.01
C ARG A 16 7.51 24.38 -15.64
N ASP A 17 8.56 24.96 -15.10
CA ASP A 17 9.86 24.31 -14.91
C ASP A 17 10.15 23.82 -13.48
N ARG A 18 9.19 23.91 -12.54
CA ARG A 18 9.43 23.58 -11.11
C ARG A 18 8.57 22.47 -10.51
N VAL A 19 7.71 21.83 -11.29
CA VAL A 19 6.82 20.78 -10.77
C VAL A 19 7.42 19.40 -11.02
N ILE A 20 8.20 18.92 -10.05
CA ILE A 20 8.77 17.57 -10.06
C ILE A 20 7.74 16.60 -9.49
N LEU A 21 7.41 15.60 -10.31
CA LEU A 21 6.48 14.50 -10.02
C LEU A 21 7.19 13.47 -9.11
N SER A 22 7.32 13.81 -7.83
CA SER A 22 7.95 12.94 -6.83
C SER A 22 6.90 12.04 -6.18
N PHE A 23 7.10 10.73 -6.25
CA PHE A 23 6.26 9.75 -5.55
C PHE A 23 6.73 9.59 -4.10
N ASP A 24 5.93 8.95 -3.23
CA ASP A 24 6.18 8.93 -1.78
C ASP A 24 7.58 8.36 -1.45
N PRO A 25 8.46 9.11 -0.75
CA PRO A 25 9.81 8.66 -0.42
C PRO A 25 9.83 7.43 0.49
N VAL A 26 8.71 7.06 1.12
CA VAL A 26 8.59 5.78 1.82
C VAL A 26 8.93 4.60 0.90
N LEU A 27 8.75 4.75 -0.41
CA LEU A 27 9.17 3.73 -1.37
C LEU A 27 10.67 3.41 -1.37
N SER A 28 11.55 4.38 -1.09
CA SER A 28 13.01 4.14 -1.05
C SER A 28 13.44 3.31 0.17
N LEU A 29 12.55 3.13 1.14
CA LEU A 29 12.79 2.31 2.34
C LEU A 29 12.48 0.81 2.12
N PHE A 30 11.84 0.43 1.01
CA PHE A 30 11.55 -0.97 0.70
C PHE A 30 12.70 -1.58 -0.10
N ASP A 31 13.64 -2.20 0.61
CA ASP A 31 14.76 -2.91 0.00
C ASP A 31 14.27 -4.18 -0.73
N ASN A 32 14.69 -4.31 -1.98
CA ASN A 32 14.23 -5.27 -2.98
C ASN A 32 14.72 -6.72 -2.73
N ARG A 33 14.93 -7.12 -1.47
CA ARG A 33 15.44 -8.45 -1.16
C ARG A 33 14.34 -9.50 -1.33
N SER A 34 14.39 -10.06 -2.54
CA SER A 34 13.92 -11.34 -3.04
C SER A 34 12.41 -11.49 -3.26
N ASN A 35 12.02 -11.20 -4.50
CA ASN A 35 11.18 -12.10 -5.30
C ASN A 35 11.82 -13.51 -5.30
N VAL A 36 11.61 -14.29 -4.25
CA VAL A 36 11.35 -15.70 -4.46
C VAL A 36 9.87 -15.74 -4.75
N ALA A 37 9.48 -16.34 -5.88
CA ALA A 37 8.11 -16.72 -6.15
C ALA A 37 7.66 -17.66 -5.03
N SER A 38 7.24 -17.06 -3.93
CA SER A 38 6.83 -17.74 -2.74
C SER A 38 5.47 -18.31 -3.10
N THR A 39 5.35 -19.63 -3.18
CA THR A 39 4.08 -20.34 -3.20
C THR A 39 3.30 -20.16 -1.88
N SER A 40 3.66 -19.16 -1.08
CA SER A 40 2.97 -18.79 0.14
C SER A 40 1.53 -18.49 -0.20
N THR A 41 0.65 -19.29 0.37
CA THR A 41 -0.79 -19.08 0.32
C THR A 41 -1.23 -18.17 1.47
N VAL A 42 -0.38 -17.24 1.92
CA VAL A 42 -0.74 -16.28 2.97
C VAL A 42 -1.44 -15.08 2.34
N LEU A 43 -2.67 -14.86 2.76
CA LEU A 43 -3.42 -13.64 2.47
C LEU A 43 -3.13 -12.61 3.55
N VAL A 44 -2.65 -11.43 3.17
CA VAL A 44 -2.49 -10.30 4.08
C VAL A 44 -3.66 -9.35 3.89
N VAL A 45 -4.25 -8.89 5.00
CA VAL A 45 -5.38 -7.96 5.00
C VAL A 45 -4.99 -6.73 5.82
N ILE A 46 -5.08 -5.55 5.23
CA ILE A 46 -4.78 -4.27 5.91
C ILE A 46 -6.02 -3.38 5.90
N PRO A 47 -6.86 -3.44 6.94
CA PRO A 47 -8.08 -2.66 7.00
C PRO A 47 -7.83 -1.19 7.37
N ARG A 48 -8.89 -0.40 7.23
CA ARG A 48 -9.04 0.92 7.84
C ARG A 48 -10.18 0.91 8.86
N MET A 49 -10.19 1.84 9.81
CA MET A 49 -11.26 1.95 10.82
C MET A 49 -12.67 2.07 10.22
N ASN A 50 -12.81 2.61 9.01
CA ASN A 50 -14.07 2.79 8.31
C ASN A 50 -14.27 1.77 7.18
N SER A 51 -13.58 0.61 7.25
CA SER A 51 -13.79 -0.49 6.29
C SER A 51 -15.23 -0.97 6.40
N GLY A 52 -15.99 -0.75 5.34
CA GLY A 52 -17.38 -1.16 5.24
C GLY A 52 -17.54 -2.54 4.63
N VAL A 53 -18.79 -2.85 4.26
CA VAL A 53 -19.20 -4.13 3.67
C VAL A 53 -18.37 -4.51 2.45
N SER A 54 -18.10 -3.55 1.56
CA SER A 54 -17.29 -3.79 0.35
C SER A 54 -15.88 -4.32 0.63
N PHE A 55 -15.26 -3.89 1.73
CA PHE A 55 -13.96 -4.40 2.14
C PHE A 55 -14.06 -5.83 2.66
N THR A 56 -15.05 -6.10 3.50
CA THR A 56 -15.30 -7.44 4.04
C THR A 56 -15.63 -8.43 2.91
N ASP A 57 -16.44 -8.02 1.93
CA ASP A 57 -16.78 -8.84 0.75
C ASP A 57 -15.54 -9.17 -0.09
N ALA A 58 -14.65 -8.20 -0.29
CA ALA A 58 -13.39 -8.42 -0.99
C ALA A 58 -12.49 -9.43 -0.25
N VAL A 59 -12.37 -9.30 1.08
CA VAL A 59 -11.62 -10.26 1.90
C VAL A 59 -12.23 -11.66 1.80
N GLN A 60 -13.56 -11.78 1.91
CA GLN A 60 -14.24 -13.06 1.83
C GLN A 60 -14.12 -13.71 0.44
N SER A 61 -14.18 -12.91 -0.62
CA SER A 61 -13.97 -13.39 -1.99
C SER A 61 -12.54 -13.89 -2.18
N ALA A 62 -11.54 -13.12 -1.72
CA ALA A 62 -10.14 -13.53 -1.76
C ALA A 62 -9.89 -14.83 -0.97
N VAL A 63 -10.50 -14.99 0.21
CA VAL A 63 -10.39 -16.24 0.99
C VAL A 63 -10.98 -17.44 0.22
N LYS A 64 -12.13 -17.28 -0.44
CA LYS A 64 -12.79 -18.35 -1.20
C LYS A 64 -12.01 -18.75 -2.45
N GLU A 65 -11.50 -17.77 -3.18
CA GLU A 65 -10.82 -17.96 -4.47
C GLU A 65 -9.39 -18.46 -4.28
N LEU A 66 -8.62 -17.83 -3.40
CA LEU A 66 -7.20 -18.15 -3.20
C LEU A 66 -6.98 -19.33 -2.25
N ARG A 67 -7.97 -19.64 -1.40
CA ARG A 67 -7.90 -20.68 -0.36
C ARG A 67 -6.59 -20.60 0.45
N PRO A 68 -6.35 -19.46 1.12
CA PRO A 68 -5.09 -19.24 1.80
C PRO A 68 -4.91 -20.22 2.96
N SER A 69 -3.67 -20.65 3.23
CA SER A 69 -3.35 -21.45 4.43
C SER A 69 -3.39 -20.62 5.71
N ALA A 70 -3.22 -19.29 5.60
CA ALA A 70 -3.32 -18.35 6.70
C ALA A 70 -3.77 -16.97 6.23
N VAL A 71 -4.48 -16.26 7.10
CA VAL A 71 -4.87 -14.86 6.90
C VAL A 71 -4.22 -14.00 7.99
N ARG A 72 -3.42 -13.02 7.58
CA ARG A 72 -2.75 -12.07 8.49
C ARG A 72 -3.43 -10.71 8.39
N ILE A 73 -4.16 -10.32 9.41
CA ILE A 73 -4.82 -9.02 9.49
C ILE A 73 -3.87 -8.05 10.19
N LEU A 74 -3.38 -7.03 9.48
CA LEU A 74 -2.42 -6.07 10.01
C LEU A 74 -3.13 -4.80 10.48
N SER A 75 -3.11 -4.54 11.78
CA SER A 75 -3.62 -3.29 12.36
C SER A 75 -2.52 -2.24 12.36
N MET A 76 -2.69 -1.16 11.59
CA MET A 76 -1.70 -0.08 11.48
C MET A 76 -1.89 1.03 12.52
N GLN A 77 -3.02 1.04 13.23
CA GLN A 77 -3.22 1.86 14.42
C GLN A 77 -3.73 0.95 15.55
N PRO A 78 -2.85 0.08 16.08
CA PRO A 78 -3.25 -0.95 17.04
C PRO A 78 -3.79 -0.39 18.36
N ASP A 79 -3.52 0.88 18.66
CA ASP A 79 -3.98 1.54 19.89
C ASP A 79 -5.35 2.23 19.71
N PHE A 80 -5.93 2.19 18.49
CA PHE A 80 -7.27 2.72 18.20
C PHE A 80 -8.34 1.65 18.33
N VAL A 81 -9.30 1.86 19.24
CA VAL A 81 -10.36 0.90 19.57
C VAL A 81 -11.22 0.56 18.36
N GLU A 82 -11.49 1.54 17.49
CA GLU A 82 -12.28 1.34 16.28
C GLU A 82 -11.59 0.38 15.29
N GLU A 83 -10.28 0.52 15.10
CA GLU A 83 -9.52 -0.39 14.23
C GLU A 83 -9.39 -1.77 14.84
N GLN A 84 -9.21 -1.87 16.17
CA GLN A 84 -9.24 -3.15 16.88
C GLN A 84 -10.57 -3.89 16.66
N ARG A 85 -11.71 -3.19 16.74
CA ARG A 85 -13.03 -3.78 16.49
C ARG A 85 -13.17 -4.28 15.05
N VAL A 86 -12.71 -3.51 14.07
CA VAL A 86 -12.72 -3.93 12.66
C VAL A 86 -11.85 -5.17 12.46
N CYS A 87 -10.64 -5.19 13.02
CA CYS A 87 -9.73 -6.34 12.91
C CYS A 87 -10.32 -7.59 13.57
N ALA A 88 -10.92 -7.46 14.76
CA ALA A 88 -11.57 -8.56 15.46
C ALA A 88 -12.78 -9.10 14.69
N SER A 89 -13.60 -8.21 14.12
CA SER A 89 -14.75 -8.59 13.29
C SER A 89 -14.31 -9.33 12.03
N LEU A 90 -13.27 -8.83 11.34
CA LEU A 90 -12.70 -9.52 10.18
C LEU A 90 -12.15 -10.89 10.55
N ALA A 91 -11.40 -11.00 11.65
CA ALA A 91 -10.85 -12.26 12.12
C ALA A 91 -11.96 -13.28 12.41
N ALA A 92 -13.03 -12.85 13.10
CA ALA A 92 -14.19 -13.68 13.35
C ALA A 92 -14.90 -14.12 12.06
N SER A 93 -14.98 -13.24 11.05
CA SER A 93 -15.62 -13.58 9.76
C SER A 93 -14.82 -14.58 8.93
N VAL A 94 -13.49 -14.60 9.07
CA VAL A 94 -12.59 -15.48 8.33
C VAL A 94 -12.42 -16.83 9.04
N GLY A 95 -12.45 -16.83 10.38
CA GLY A 95 -12.36 -18.03 11.20
C GLY A 95 -10.92 -18.35 11.66
N SER A 96 -10.66 -19.64 11.92
CA SER A 96 -9.47 -20.10 12.65
C SER A 96 -8.13 -19.85 11.96
N ILE A 97 -8.12 -19.59 10.65
CA ILE A 97 -6.91 -19.28 9.89
C ILE A 97 -6.50 -17.81 10.01
N ALA A 98 -7.33 -16.96 10.62
CA ALA A 98 -7.06 -15.54 10.77
C ALA A 98 -6.30 -15.21 12.05
N THR A 99 -5.28 -14.36 11.91
CA THR A 99 -4.51 -13.82 13.04
C THR A 99 -4.39 -12.31 12.90
N VAL A 100 -4.54 -11.58 14.00
CA VAL A 100 -4.40 -10.11 14.03
C VAL A 100 -3.01 -9.74 14.54
N HIS A 101 -2.31 -8.91 13.78
CA HIS A 101 -0.95 -8.46 14.07
C HIS A 101 -0.93 -6.93 14.17
N PRO A 102 -0.44 -6.36 15.29
CA PRO A 102 -0.18 -4.93 15.36
C PRO A 102 1.05 -4.58 14.50
N VAL A 103 0.98 -3.49 13.76
CA VAL A 103 2.09 -2.95 12.96
C VAL A 103 2.32 -1.49 13.37
N ARG A 104 3.51 -1.22 13.92
CA ARG A 104 3.92 0.09 14.44
C ARG A 104 5.00 0.76 13.62
N SER A 105 5.64 0.03 12.71
CA SER A 105 6.70 0.56 11.85
C SER A 105 6.59 0.07 10.41
N LEU A 106 7.24 0.81 9.50
CA LEU A 106 7.38 0.39 8.11
C LEU A 106 8.25 -0.87 7.96
N GLN A 107 9.22 -1.08 8.86
CA GLN A 107 10.00 -2.33 8.85
C GLN A 107 9.13 -3.53 9.20
N GLU A 108 8.25 -3.42 10.20
CA GLU A 108 7.29 -4.47 10.54
C GLU A 108 6.32 -4.72 9.38
N LEU A 109 5.79 -3.67 8.75
CA LEU A 109 4.92 -3.82 7.58
C LEU A 109 5.61 -4.60 6.46
N THR A 110 6.85 -4.22 6.12
CA THR A 110 7.66 -4.90 5.10
C THR A 110 7.92 -6.35 5.46
N ALA A 111 8.26 -6.63 6.72
CA ALA A 111 8.50 -7.99 7.20
C ALA A 111 7.25 -8.87 7.06
N MET A 112 6.08 -8.33 7.40
CA MET A 112 4.80 -9.04 7.30
C MET A 112 4.38 -9.29 5.84
N LEU A 113 4.78 -8.42 4.93
CA LEU A 113 4.48 -8.52 3.49
C LEU A 113 5.47 -9.38 2.70
N ARG A 114 6.64 -9.72 3.26
CA ARG A 114 7.68 -10.48 2.54
C ARG A 114 7.19 -11.85 2.05
N ASP A 115 6.39 -12.55 2.86
CA ASP A 115 5.82 -13.86 2.51
C ASP A 115 4.36 -13.75 2.06
N CYS A 116 3.93 -12.56 1.63
CA CYS A 116 2.55 -12.33 1.21
C CYS A 116 2.30 -12.92 -0.19
N GLY A 117 1.36 -13.85 -0.30
CA GLY A 117 0.90 -14.36 -1.59
C GLY A 117 -0.10 -13.43 -2.27
N HIS A 118 -0.92 -12.75 -1.47
CA HIS A 118 -1.89 -11.75 -1.94
C HIS A 118 -2.25 -10.76 -0.84
N LEU A 119 -2.44 -9.49 -1.20
CA LEU A 119 -2.75 -8.40 -0.28
C LEU A 119 -4.13 -7.79 -0.56
N VAL A 120 -5.00 -7.70 0.44
CA VAL A 120 -6.22 -6.88 0.38
C VAL A 120 -6.03 -5.67 1.29
N THR A 121 -6.14 -4.45 0.77
CA THR A 121 -5.84 -3.25 1.55
C THR A 121 -6.77 -2.07 1.29
N GLY A 122 -7.16 -1.40 2.38
CA GLY A 122 -7.87 -0.13 2.38
C GLY A 122 -7.00 1.03 2.88
N ARG A 123 -5.68 0.79 3.04
CA ARG A 123 -4.71 1.74 3.57
C ARG A 123 -3.71 2.11 2.48
N TYR A 124 -3.53 3.41 2.26
CA TYR A 124 -2.61 3.93 1.24
C TYR A 124 -1.17 3.40 1.41
N HIS A 125 -0.62 3.45 2.62
CA HIS A 125 0.72 2.92 2.89
C HIS A 125 0.82 1.40 2.75
N GLY A 126 -0.28 0.66 3.01
CA GLY A 126 -0.35 -0.77 2.75
C GLY A 126 -0.25 -1.08 1.25
N ALA A 127 -1.02 -0.35 0.44
CA ALA A 127 -0.96 -0.45 -1.02
C ALA A 127 0.42 -0.07 -1.58
N LEU A 128 1.02 1.01 -1.07
CA LEU A 128 2.37 1.42 -1.45
C LEU A 128 3.42 0.35 -1.14
N ALA A 129 3.38 -0.23 0.06
CA ALA A 129 4.30 -1.29 0.46
C ALA A 129 4.15 -2.53 -0.43
N GLY A 130 2.91 -2.96 -0.70
CA GLY A 130 2.67 -4.07 -1.62
C GLY A 130 3.19 -3.78 -3.03
N LEU A 131 3.02 -2.54 -3.53
CA LEU A 131 3.47 -2.13 -4.86
C LEU A 131 5.00 -2.15 -4.93
N ALA A 132 5.66 -1.65 -3.90
CA ALA A 132 7.11 -1.65 -3.77
C ALA A 132 7.69 -3.07 -3.77
N LEU A 133 6.94 -4.03 -3.22
CA LEU A 133 7.34 -5.43 -3.08
C LEU A 133 6.85 -6.32 -4.23
N GLY A 134 6.08 -5.79 -5.19
CA GLY A 134 5.54 -6.58 -6.29
C GLY A 134 4.49 -7.62 -5.87
N VAL A 135 3.80 -7.39 -4.75
CA VAL A 135 2.80 -8.31 -4.21
C VAL A 135 1.47 -8.18 -4.98
N PRO A 136 0.87 -9.28 -5.46
CA PRO A 136 -0.50 -9.27 -6.02
C PRO A 136 -1.50 -8.70 -5.01
N MET A 137 -2.40 -7.80 -5.44
CA MET A 137 -3.26 -7.11 -4.48
C MET A 137 -4.60 -6.63 -4.99
N ASP A 138 -5.56 -6.57 -4.07
CA ASP A 138 -6.81 -5.83 -4.19
C ASP A 138 -6.75 -4.56 -3.36
N ILE A 139 -6.76 -3.43 -4.06
CA ILE A 139 -6.87 -2.11 -3.45
C ILE A 139 -8.35 -1.74 -3.40
N ILE A 140 -8.87 -1.58 -2.19
CA ILE A 140 -10.27 -1.23 -1.93
C ILE A 140 -10.33 0.26 -1.53
N PRO A 141 -10.76 1.15 -2.43
CA PRO A 141 -10.93 2.56 -2.12
C PRO A 141 -11.94 2.75 -1.00
N GLN A 142 -11.74 3.79 -0.20
CA GLN A 142 -12.67 4.18 0.85
C GLN A 142 -13.78 5.08 0.29
N ARG A 143 -13.47 5.84 -0.76
CA ARG A 143 -14.40 6.70 -1.51
C ARG A 143 -13.94 6.80 -2.96
N ASP A 144 -14.86 7.04 -3.87
CA ASP A 144 -14.53 7.32 -5.27
C ASP A 144 -13.66 8.57 -5.38
N GLY A 145 -12.61 8.50 -6.21
CA GLY A 145 -11.65 9.58 -6.40
C GLY A 145 -10.66 9.77 -5.24
N ASP A 146 -10.55 8.84 -4.29
CA ASP A 146 -9.54 8.91 -3.23
C ASP A 146 -8.13 8.56 -3.73
N LYS A 147 -7.10 8.81 -2.90
CA LYS A 147 -5.69 8.54 -3.25
C LYS A 147 -5.40 7.06 -3.54
N LEU A 148 -6.25 6.12 -3.10
CA LEU A 148 -6.10 4.70 -3.37
C LEU A 148 -6.51 4.37 -4.80
N SER A 149 -7.47 5.11 -5.38
CA SER A 149 -7.87 4.92 -6.78
C SER A 149 -6.70 5.09 -7.76
N ALA A 150 -5.85 6.10 -7.55
CA ALA A 150 -4.65 6.32 -8.36
C ALA A 150 -3.63 5.16 -8.27
N LEU A 151 -3.56 4.47 -7.13
CA LEU A 151 -2.68 3.30 -6.96
C LEU A 151 -3.23 2.04 -7.63
N LYS A 152 -4.56 1.92 -7.75
CA LYS A 152 -5.23 0.77 -8.37
C LYS A 152 -4.93 0.63 -9.86
N ASP A 153 -4.77 1.74 -10.57
CA ASP A 153 -4.39 1.72 -11.98
C ASP A 153 -2.90 1.43 -12.16
N LEU A 154 -2.08 1.87 -11.20
CA LEU A 154 -0.65 1.55 -11.17
C LEU A 154 -0.40 0.06 -10.87
N SER A 155 -1.17 -0.57 -9.97
CA SER A 155 -0.98 -1.99 -9.62
C SER A 155 -1.24 -2.97 -10.76
N LYS A 156 -2.00 -2.56 -11.78
CA LYS A 156 -2.27 -3.35 -12.99
C LYS A 156 -1.13 -3.31 -14.01
N ASN A 157 -0.22 -2.34 -13.90
CA ASN A 157 0.91 -2.19 -14.82
C ASN A 157 2.13 -2.94 -14.28
N SER A 158 2.56 -3.99 -14.97
CA SER A 158 3.68 -4.84 -14.58
C SER A 158 5.05 -4.16 -14.51
N GLY A 159 5.19 -2.93 -15.03
CA GLY A 159 6.38 -2.07 -14.89
C GLY A 159 6.24 -0.92 -13.89
N ALA A 160 5.13 -0.85 -13.15
CA ALA A 160 4.89 0.22 -12.18
C ALA A 160 5.90 0.25 -11.03
N PRO A 161 6.37 -0.86 -10.44
CA PRO A 161 7.34 -0.81 -9.34
C PRO A 161 8.64 -0.10 -9.72
N GLU A 162 9.20 -0.41 -10.90
CA GLU A 162 10.41 0.22 -11.44
C GLU A 162 10.18 1.71 -11.76
N LEU A 163 9.05 2.04 -12.39
CA LEU A 163 8.67 3.41 -12.70
C LEU A 163 8.51 4.27 -11.45
N LEU A 164 7.89 3.72 -10.40
CA LEU A 164 7.66 4.43 -9.14
C LEU A 164 8.98 4.65 -8.38
N ARG A 165 9.88 3.67 -8.36
CA ARG A 165 11.23 3.85 -7.80
C ARG A 165 12.01 4.92 -8.54
N GLU A 166 11.92 4.97 -9.86
CA GLU A 166 12.59 6.00 -10.66
C GLU A 166 12.05 7.40 -10.36
N ARG A 167 10.73 7.54 -10.17
CA ARG A 167 10.10 8.79 -9.74
C ARG A 167 10.54 9.22 -8.33
N VAL A 168 10.75 8.28 -7.41
CA VAL A 168 11.28 8.56 -6.06
C VAL A 168 12.72 9.04 -6.15
N ARG A 169 13.59 8.31 -6.86
CA ARG A 169 15.00 8.68 -7.09
C ARG A 169 15.13 10.05 -7.73
N THR A 170 14.30 10.34 -8.73
CA THR A 170 14.26 11.65 -9.40
C THR A 170 13.87 12.76 -8.43
N GLY A 171 12.88 12.49 -7.55
CA GLY A 171 12.46 13.41 -6.50
C GLY A 171 13.56 13.68 -5.48
N GLU A 172 14.19 12.63 -4.96
CA GLU A 172 15.29 12.71 -3.98
C GLU A 172 16.50 13.46 -4.56
N HIS A 173 16.91 13.13 -5.79
CA HIS A 173 18.04 13.77 -6.45
C HIS A 173 17.80 15.27 -6.68
N SER A 174 16.57 15.64 -7.03
CA SER A 174 16.19 17.04 -7.25
C SER A 174 16.12 17.84 -5.95
N LEU A 175 15.62 17.23 -4.87
CA LEU A 175 15.63 17.82 -3.53
C LEU A 175 17.08 18.04 -3.05
N GLN A 176 17.96 17.06 -3.25
CA GLN A 176 19.38 17.16 -2.90
C GLN A 176 20.08 18.31 -3.63
N LYS A 177 19.83 18.46 -4.93
CA LYS A 177 20.35 19.59 -5.74
C LYS A 177 19.88 20.93 -5.20
N PHE A 178 18.59 21.04 -4.88
CA PHE A 178 18.03 22.28 -4.33
C PHE A 178 18.62 22.64 -2.96
N ILE A 179 18.77 21.66 -2.06
CA ILE A 179 19.42 21.86 -0.75
C ILE A 179 20.88 22.31 -0.91
N ASN A 180 21.62 21.72 -1.85
CA ASN A 180 23.01 22.09 -2.11
C ASN A 180 23.15 23.49 -2.74
N MET A 181 22.13 23.99 -3.44
CA MET A 181 22.10 25.37 -3.96
C MET A 181 21.78 26.43 -2.89
N LEU A 182 21.24 26.01 -1.74
CA LEU A 182 20.90 26.89 -0.62
C LEU A 182 22.04 26.99 0.43
N LYS A 183 23.13 26.24 0.25
CA LYS A 183 24.35 26.28 1.06
C LYS A 183 25.42 27.09 0.37
#